data_AF-A0A354UQ09-F1
#
_entry.id   AF-A0A354UQ09-F1
#
_cell.length_a   1.000
_cell.length_b   1.000
_cell.length_c   1.000
_cell.angle_alpha   90.00
_cell.angle_beta   90.00
_cell.angle_gamma   90.00
#
_symmetry.space_group_name_H-M   'P 1'
#
loop_
_entity.id
_entity.type
_entity.pdbx_description
1 polymer ?
#
loop_
_entity_poly.entity_id
_entity_poly.type
_entity_poly.pdbx_seq_one_letter_code
_entity_poly.pdbx_strand_id
1 'polypeptide(L)'
;MKYCEYCGQKMVTEENFCPSCGAPTAREKAIERERKAEEKNKKSTRKALCIIAGVVMIATCFLLAALAYLGFALWVVYALFFFIYLIAGAYGGTEQPFEWNFIDPRIFFLGTLIPILWIIPMAIVLFTKGAKGTKISKAFKICTLIFCSVPAGIILLFVKDDED
;
A
#
# COMPACT_ATOMS: atom_id res chain seq x y z
N MET A 1 -7.96 -14.53 51.07
CA MET A 1 -7.63 -15.93 50.73
C MET A 1 -8.55 -16.33 49.59
N LYS A 2 -8.05 -16.90 48.49
CA LYS A 2 -8.87 -17.27 47.33
C LYS A 2 -9.16 -18.77 47.37
N TYR A 3 -10.36 -19.17 46.98
CA TYR A 3 -10.75 -20.56 46.79
C TYR A 3 -10.92 -20.83 45.30
N CYS A 4 -10.64 -22.05 44.86
CA CYS A 4 -10.89 -22.45 43.49
C CYS A 4 -12.40 -22.53 43.21
N GLU A 5 -12.88 -21.87 42.15
CA GLU A 5 -14.29 -21.89 41.72
C GLU A 5 -14.77 -23.27 41.24
N TYR A 6 -13.84 -24.18 40.89
CA TYR A 6 -14.15 -25.49 40.34
C TYR A 6 -14.08 -26.62 41.37
N CYS A 7 -13.07 -26.64 42.25
CA CYS A 7 -12.87 -27.71 43.24
C CYS A 7 -13.01 -27.26 44.70
N GLY A 8 -13.21 -25.97 44.97
CA GLY A 8 -13.39 -25.43 46.32
C GLY A 8 -12.12 -25.38 47.18
N GLN A 9 -10.97 -25.84 46.68
CA GLN A 9 -9.72 -25.89 47.44
C GLN A 9 -9.14 -24.49 47.68
N LYS A 10 -8.52 -24.29 48.85
CA LYS A 10 -7.85 -23.04 49.23
C LYS A 10 -6.57 -22.88 48.42
N MET A 11 -6.42 -21.73 47.76
CA MET A 11 -5.32 -21.45 46.83
C MET A 11 -4.45 -20.31 47.36
N VAL A 12 -3.14 -20.41 47.13
CA VAL A 12 -2.21 -19.29 47.37
C VAL A 12 -2.43 -18.25 46.26
N THR A 13 -2.32 -16.97 46.59
CA THR A 13 -2.89 -15.86 45.81
C THR A 13 -2.24 -15.59 44.45
N GLU A 14 -1.18 -16.31 44.07
CA GLU A 14 -0.34 -16.01 42.90
C GLU A 14 -0.27 -17.13 41.83
N GLU A 15 -0.97 -18.25 42.03
CA GLU A 15 -0.89 -19.39 41.13
C GLU A 15 -1.81 -19.18 39.90
N ASN A 16 -1.30 -19.40 38.67
CA ASN A 16 -2.08 -19.22 37.44
C ASN A 16 -3.12 -20.34 37.24
N PHE A 17 -2.79 -21.55 37.69
CA PHE A 17 -3.61 -22.75 37.61
C PHE A 17 -3.79 -23.37 39.00
N CYS A 18 -4.92 -24.05 39.23
CA CYS A 18 -5.14 -24.79 40.47
C CYS A 18 -4.28 -26.07 40.50
N PRO A 19 -3.49 -26.32 41.56
CA PRO A 19 -2.64 -27.50 41.66
C PRO A 19 -3.43 -28.82 41.84
N SER A 20 -4.69 -28.75 42.27
CA SER A 20 -5.53 -29.93 42.55
C SER A 20 -6.40 -30.35 41.37
N CYS A 21 -7.00 -29.38 40.66
CA CYS A 21 -7.91 -29.66 39.54
C CYS A 21 -7.42 -29.14 38.18
N GLY A 22 -6.29 -28.43 38.12
CA GLY A 22 -5.75 -27.86 36.88
C GLY A 22 -6.53 -26.68 36.29
N ALA A 23 -7.64 -26.27 36.92
CA ALA A 23 -8.48 -25.21 36.36
C ALA A 23 -7.78 -23.84 36.40
N PRO A 24 -7.94 -23.01 35.35
CA PRO A 24 -7.35 -21.67 35.29
C PRO A 24 -8.00 -20.75 36.31
N THR A 25 -7.18 -19.93 36.96
CA THR A 25 -7.67 -18.94 37.92
C THR A 25 -8.43 -17.81 37.25
N ALA A 26 -9.24 -17.08 38.02
CA ALA A 26 -9.91 -15.87 37.54
C ALA A 26 -8.92 -14.83 36.96
N ARG A 27 -7.68 -14.77 37.48
CA ARG A 27 -6.61 -13.93 36.95
C ARG A 27 -6.16 -14.40 35.57
N GLU A 28 -5.89 -15.69 35.40
CA GLU A 28 -5.48 -16.26 34.11
C GLU A 28 -6.58 -16.07 33.05
N LYS A 29 -7.85 -16.30 33.41
CA LYS A 29 -8.99 -16.04 32.53
C LYS A 29 -9.11 -14.57 32.12
N ALA A 30 -8.78 -13.63 33.01
CA ALA A 30 -8.78 -12.20 32.68
C ALA A 30 -7.66 -11.86 31.69
N ILE A 31 -6.45 -12.36 31.92
CA ILE A 31 -5.29 -12.19 31.02
C ILE A 31 -5.56 -12.80 29.64
N GLU A 32 -6.18 -13.99 29.58
CA GLU A 32 -6.51 -14.61 28.29
C GLU A 32 -7.58 -13.83 27.52
N ARG A 33 -8.56 -13.25 28.22
CA ARG A 33 -9.55 -12.35 27.59
C ARG A 33 -8.90 -11.10 27.04
N GLU A 34 -7.97 -10.50 27.77
CA GLU A 34 -7.20 -9.33 27.31
C GLU A 34 -6.36 -9.65 26.07
N ARG A 35 -5.62 -10.78 26.06
CA ARG A 35 -4.89 -11.23 24.86
C ARG A 35 -5.80 -11.43 23.66
N LYS A 36 -6.95 -12.11 23.85
CA LYS A 36 -7.91 -12.34 22.75
C LYS A 36 -8.51 -11.03 22.24
N ALA A 37 -8.76 -10.06 23.12
CA ALA A 37 -9.24 -8.74 22.75
C ALA A 37 -8.19 -7.96 21.94
N GLU A 38 -6.93 -8.02 22.37
CA GLU A 38 -5.79 -7.38 21.69
C GLU A 38 -5.53 -7.99 20.31
N GLU A 39 -5.52 -9.32 20.20
CA GLU A 39 -5.40 -10.04 18.93
C GLU A 39 -6.54 -9.69 17.96
N LYS A 40 -7.78 -9.59 18.48
CA LYS A 40 -8.94 -9.20 17.69
C LYS A 40 -8.83 -7.76 17.20
N ASN A 41 -8.36 -6.85 18.05
CA ASN A 41 -8.11 -5.46 17.68
C ASN A 41 -7.04 -5.39 16.58
N LYS A 42 -5.90 -6.06 16.77
CA LYS A 42 -4.81 -6.08 15.78
C LYS A 42 -5.24 -6.69 14.44
N LYS A 43 -6.11 -7.71 14.45
CA LYS A 43 -6.71 -8.29 13.23
C LYS A 43 -7.63 -7.30 12.54
N SER A 44 -8.44 -6.54 13.29
CA SER A 44 -9.32 -5.50 12.76
C SER A 44 -8.53 -4.37 12.09
N THR A 45 -7.52 -3.84 12.78
CA THR A 45 -6.65 -2.77 12.28
C THR A 45 -5.94 -3.16 10.98
N ARG A 46 -5.41 -4.39 10.90
CA ARG A 46 -4.75 -4.88 9.68
C ARG A 46 -5.69 -4.93 8.48
N LYS A 47 -6.96 -5.31 8.67
CA LYS A 47 -7.97 -5.32 7.60
C LYS A 47 -8.25 -3.90 7.09
N ALA A 48 -8.53 -2.97 8.00
CA ALA A 48 -8.80 -1.58 7.66
C ALA A 48 -7.62 -0.96 6.88
N LEU A 49 -6.41 -1.21 7.34
CA LEU A 49 -5.21 -0.66 6.74
C LEU A 49 -4.92 -1.24 5.34
N CYS A 50 -5.17 -2.52 5.11
CA CYS A 50 -5.12 -3.10 3.77
C CYS A 50 -6.13 -2.46 2.81
N ILE A 51 -7.35 -2.17 3.29
CA ILE A 51 -8.37 -1.48 2.49
C ILE A 51 -7.92 -0.08 2.13
N ILE A 52 -7.43 0.69 3.12
CA ILE A 52 -6.92 2.05 2.92
C ILE A 52 -5.77 2.05 1.89
N ALA A 53 -4.80 1.14 2.05
CA ALA A 53 -3.68 1.02 1.11
C ALA A 53 -4.17 0.72 -0.33
N GLY A 54 -5.16 -0.16 -0.47
CA GLY A 54 -5.78 -0.46 -1.76
C GLY A 54 -6.47 0.76 -2.39
N VAL A 55 -7.23 1.53 -1.60
CA VAL A 55 -7.90 2.76 -2.07
C VAL A 55 -6.89 3.81 -2.51
N VAL A 56 -5.83 4.05 -1.72
CA VAL A 56 -4.76 5.00 -2.06
C VAL A 56 -4.05 4.58 -3.35
N MET A 57 -3.79 3.29 -3.52
CA MET A 57 -3.16 2.77 -4.74
C MET A 57 -4.04 3.00 -5.97
N ILE A 58 -5.34 2.70 -5.89
CA ILE A 58 -6.30 2.94 -6.97
C ILE A 58 -6.37 4.43 -7.31
N ALA A 59 -6.50 5.30 -6.31
CA ALA A 59 -6.57 6.75 -6.50
C ALA A 59 -5.30 7.29 -7.17
N THR A 60 -4.13 6.81 -6.75
CA THR A 60 -2.83 7.18 -7.36
C THR A 60 -2.78 6.74 -8.82
N CYS A 61 -3.27 5.53 -9.14
CA CYS A 61 -3.30 5.01 -10.50
C CYS A 61 -4.20 5.86 -11.43
N PHE A 62 -5.38 6.26 -10.95
CA PHE A 62 -6.27 7.16 -11.70
C PHE A 62 -5.65 8.54 -11.95
N LEU A 63 -4.99 9.11 -10.94
CA LEU A 63 -4.30 10.39 -11.07
C LEU A 63 -3.19 10.32 -12.13
N LEU A 64 -2.36 9.28 -12.10
CA LEU A 64 -1.29 9.07 -13.10
C LEU A 64 -1.85 8.87 -14.50
N ALA A 65 -2.94 8.12 -14.66
CA ALA A 65 -3.61 7.94 -15.93
C ALA A 65 -4.15 9.27 -16.49
N ALA A 66 -4.74 10.11 -15.64
CA ALA A 66 -5.22 11.44 -16.04
C ALA A 66 -4.07 12.37 -16.46
N LEU A 67 -2.97 12.40 -15.71
CA LEU A 67 -1.77 13.17 -16.06
C LEU A 67 -1.15 12.68 -17.38
N ALA A 68 -1.08 11.37 -17.58
CA ALA A 68 -0.59 10.78 -18.83
C ALA A 68 -1.49 11.17 -20.02
N TYR A 69 -2.82 11.16 -19.83
CA TYR A 69 -3.77 11.60 -20.86
C TYR A 69 -3.61 13.09 -21.20
N LEU A 70 -3.47 13.95 -20.19
CA LEU A 70 -3.20 15.38 -20.40
C LEU A 70 -1.87 15.62 -21.14
N GLY A 71 -0.82 14.90 -20.75
CA GLY A 71 0.47 14.95 -21.43
C GLY A 71 0.37 14.50 -22.89
N PHE A 72 -0.37 13.42 -23.17
CA PHE A 72 -0.62 12.94 -24.52
C PHE A 72 -1.43 13.95 -25.35
N ALA A 73 -2.47 14.56 -24.79
CA ALA A 73 -3.26 15.57 -25.48
C ALA A 73 -2.43 16.82 -25.83
N LEU A 74 -1.62 17.31 -24.88
CA LEU A 74 -0.69 18.43 -25.12
C LEU A 74 0.33 18.08 -26.21
N TRP A 75 0.85 16.84 -26.20
CA TRP A 75 1.76 16.38 -27.23
C TRP A 75 1.13 16.37 -28.63
N VAL A 76 -0.12 15.90 -28.77
CA VAL A 76 -0.85 15.91 -30.05
C VAL A 76 -1.04 17.34 -30.55
N VAL A 77 -1.44 18.27 -29.68
CA VAL A 77 -1.59 19.69 -30.05
C VAL A 77 -0.26 20.29 -30.51
N TYR A 78 0.83 20.01 -29.78
CA TYR A 78 2.16 20.46 -30.14
C TYR A 78 2.63 19.87 -31.48
N ALA A 79 2.39 18.59 -31.72
CA ALA A 79 2.73 17.92 -32.97
C ALA A 79 1.94 18.51 -34.16
N LEU A 80 0.66 18.83 -33.97
CA LEU A 80 -0.14 19.52 -34.98
C LEU A 80 0.40 20.93 -35.27
N PHE A 81 0.74 21.69 -34.23
CA PHE A 81 1.32 23.02 -34.39
C PHE A 81 2.65 22.96 -35.13
N PHE A 82 3.50 21.99 -34.80
CA PHE A 82 4.76 21.73 -35.50
C PHE A 82 4.54 21.39 -36.98
N PHE A 83 3.59 20.52 -37.29
CA PHE A 83 3.24 20.18 -38.68
C PHE A 83 2.76 21.41 -39.46
N ILE A 84 1.91 22.25 -38.85
CA ILE A 84 1.46 23.51 -39.46
C ILE A 84 2.65 24.43 -39.73
N TYR A 85 3.58 24.54 -38.77
CA TYR A 85 4.78 25.37 -38.92
C TYR A 85 5.71 24.87 -40.03
N LEU A 86 5.88 23.54 -40.14
CA LEU A 86 6.65 22.90 -41.20
C LEU A 86 6.05 23.18 -42.58
N ILE A 87 4.72 23.05 -42.70
CA ILE A 87 3.99 23.37 -43.94
C ILE A 87 4.14 24.85 -44.27
N ALA A 88 3.97 25.76 -43.30
CA ALA A 88 4.14 27.20 -43.51
C ALA A 88 5.55 27.56 -43.99
N GLY A 89 6.59 26.94 -43.43
CA GLY A 89 7.98 27.13 -43.87
C GLY A 89 8.26 26.61 -45.29
N ALA A 90 7.55 25.57 -45.74
CA ALA A 90 7.65 25.09 -47.13
C ALA A 90 7.05 26.08 -48.15
N TYR A 91 6.08 26.91 -47.73
CA TYR A 91 5.41 27.88 -48.59
C TYR A 91 5.92 29.33 -48.42
N GLY A 92 6.57 29.66 -47.31
CA GLY A 92 7.12 30.98 -47.03
C GLY A 92 8.58 30.89 -46.60
N GLY A 93 9.50 31.28 -47.49
CA GLY A 93 10.94 31.24 -47.27
C GLY A 93 11.47 32.26 -46.26
N THR A 94 11.11 32.13 -44.99
CA THR A 94 11.75 32.88 -43.90
C THR A 94 12.53 31.91 -43.01
N GLU A 95 13.85 31.93 -43.19
CA GLU A 95 14.81 31.20 -42.37
C GLU A 95 14.83 31.80 -40.95
N GLN A 96 14.29 31.08 -39.98
CA GLN A 96 14.52 31.33 -38.56
C GLN A 96 15.03 30.04 -37.93
N PRO A 97 16.22 30.02 -37.33
CA PRO A 97 16.76 28.83 -36.67
C PRO A 97 16.06 28.63 -35.32
N PHE A 98 15.06 27.75 -35.29
CA PHE A 98 14.40 27.35 -34.05
C PHE A 98 15.24 26.23 -33.39
N GLU A 99 15.92 26.54 -32.29
CA GLU A 99 16.75 25.56 -31.56
C GLU A 99 15.88 24.50 -30.86
N TRP A 100 15.87 23.28 -31.42
CA TRP A 100 15.08 22.12 -30.97
C TRP A 100 15.66 21.37 -29.76
N ASN A 101 16.02 22.06 -28.67
CA ASN A 101 16.52 21.41 -27.45
C ASN A 101 15.48 21.39 -26.32
N PHE A 102 14.23 21.03 -26.63
CA PHE A 102 13.17 20.94 -25.63
C PHE A 102 12.58 19.53 -25.60
N ILE A 103 13.27 18.66 -24.84
CA ILE A 103 12.75 17.43 -24.21
C ILE A 103 11.87 16.60 -25.14
N ASP A 104 12.50 15.59 -25.76
CA ASP A 104 11.84 14.63 -26.63
C ASP A 104 10.58 14.06 -25.93
N PRO A 105 9.37 14.40 -26.36
CA PRO A 105 8.14 13.97 -25.70
C PRO A 105 7.96 12.44 -25.73
N ARG A 106 8.72 11.76 -26.59
CA ARG A 106 8.86 10.30 -26.62
C ARG A 106 9.47 9.75 -25.33
N ILE A 107 10.45 10.44 -24.75
CA ILE A 107 11.10 10.05 -23.49
C ILE A 107 10.11 10.17 -22.32
N PHE A 108 9.27 11.21 -22.34
CA PHE A 108 8.23 11.42 -21.33
C PHE A 108 7.16 10.30 -21.36
N PHE A 109 6.81 9.83 -22.56
CA PHE A 109 5.86 8.75 -22.77
C PHE A 109 6.42 7.37 -22.35
N LEU A 110 7.68 7.09 -22.67
CA LEU A 110 8.37 5.87 -22.22
C LEU A 110 8.57 5.83 -20.71
N GLY A 111 8.85 6.99 -20.08
CA GLY A 111 9.03 7.11 -18.63
C GLY A 111 7.74 6.89 -17.82
N THR A 112 6.56 7.12 -18.41
CA THR A 112 5.26 6.92 -17.72
C THR A 112 4.69 5.51 -17.93
N LEU A 113 4.95 4.86 -19.07
CA LEU A 113 4.48 3.50 -19.36
C LEU A 113 5.12 2.42 -18.47
N ILE A 114 6.42 2.54 -18.19
CA ILE A 114 7.17 1.57 -17.37
C ILE A 114 6.59 1.44 -15.95
N PRO A 115 6.34 2.53 -15.19
CA PRO A 115 5.70 2.45 -13.89
C PRO A 115 4.28 1.89 -13.95
N ILE A 116 3.48 2.29 -14.94
CA ILE A 116 2.09 1.82 -15.08
C ILE A 116 2.03 0.30 -15.29
N LEU A 117 2.92 -0.26 -16.12
CA LEU A 117 2.98 -1.70 -16.38
C LEU A 117 3.38 -2.51 -15.13
N TRP A 118 4.19 -1.93 -14.24
CA TRP A 118 4.66 -2.57 -13.01
C TRP A 118 3.70 -2.42 -11.81
N ILE A 119 2.89 -1.35 -11.78
CA ILE A 119 1.89 -1.11 -10.74
C ILE A 119 0.83 -2.23 -10.71
N ILE A 120 0.46 -2.76 -11.88
CA ILE A 120 -0.61 -3.77 -12.04
C ILE A 120 -0.31 -5.08 -11.27
N PRO A 121 0.83 -5.77 -11.47
CA PRO A 121 1.12 -7.01 -10.74
C PRO A 121 1.27 -6.78 -9.23
N MET A 122 1.84 -5.65 -8.81
CA MET A 122 1.99 -5.30 -7.38
C MET A 122 0.64 -5.01 -6.72
N ALA A 123 -0.29 -4.35 -7.42
CA ALA A 123 -1.64 -4.14 -6.95
C ALA A 123 -2.38 -5.47 -6.76
N ILE A 124 -2.29 -6.39 -7.72
CA ILE A 124 -2.92 -7.71 -7.64
C ILE A 124 -2.38 -8.51 -6.45
N VAL A 125 -1.06 -8.49 -6.22
CA VAL A 125 -0.46 -9.16 -5.05
C VAL A 125 -0.92 -8.53 -3.74
N LEU A 126 -1.10 -7.20 -3.68
CA LEU A 126 -1.67 -6.52 -2.51
C LEU A 126 -3.12 -6.94 -2.26
N PHE A 127 -3.97 -6.92 -3.28
CA PHE A 127 -5.38 -7.28 -3.13
C PHE A 127 -5.55 -8.76 -2.77
N THR A 128 -4.77 -9.65 -3.38
CA THR A 128 -4.83 -11.09 -3.08
C THR A 128 -4.32 -11.41 -1.68
N LYS A 129 -3.23 -10.78 -1.21
CA LYS A 129 -2.72 -10.95 0.16
C LYS A 129 -3.59 -10.27 1.21
N GLY A 130 -4.15 -9.10 0.89
CA GLY A 130 -5.10 -8.37 1.72
C GLY A 130 -6.40 -9.16 1.93
N ALA A 131 -6.94 -9.76 0.87
CA ALA A 131 -8.13 -10.61 0.94
C ALA A 131 -7.91 -11.88 1.78
N LYS A 132 -6.70 -12.46 1.71
CA LYS A 132 -6.34 -13.66 2.49
C LYS A 132 -5.92 -13.35 3.93
N GLY A 133 -5.70 -12.08 4.30
CA GLY A 133 -5.28 -11.68 5.64
C GLY A 133 -3.90 -12.24 6.06
N THR A 134 -3.06 -12.59 5.09
CA THR A 134 -1.75 -13.21 5.31
C THR A 134 -0.68 -12.16 5.65
N LYS A 135 0.33 -12.53 6.45
CA LYS A 135 1.48 -11.66 6.77
C LYS A 135 2.11 -11.15 5.46
N ILE A 136 2.33 -9.84 5.34
CA ILE A 136 2.93 -9.22 4.17
C ILE A 136 4.44 -9.10 4.42
N SER A 137 5.25 -9.74 3.59
CA SER A 137 6.72 -9.69 3.70
C SER A 137 7.25 -8.25 3.70
N LYS A 138 8.21 -7.95 4.58
CA LYS A 138 8.87 -6.64 4.66
C LYS A 138 9.48 -6.19 3.33
N ALA A 139 10.05 -7.12 2.57
CA ALA A 139 10.62 -6.85 1.25
C ALA A 139 9.57 -6.32 0.26
N PHE A 140 8.33 -6.81 0.36
CA PHE A 140 7.23 -6.36 -0.47
C PHE A 140 6.79 -4.93 -0.11
N LYS A 141 6.81 -4.57 1.18
CA LYS A 141 6.53 -3.20 1.68
C LYS A 141 7.55 -2.18 1.15
N ILE A 142 8.84 -2.56 1.18
CA ILE A 142 9.94 -1.74 0.67
C ILE A 142 9.85 -1.56 -0.85
N CYS A 143 9.52 -2.63 -1.58
CA CYS A 143 9.37 -2.57 -3.03
C CYS A 143 8.21 -1.63 -3.45
N THR A 144 7.10 -1.64 -2.72
CA THR A 144 5.96 -0.74 -2.97
C THR A 144 6.27 0.72 -2.65
N LEU A 145 7.17 0.97 -1.68
CA LEU A 145 7.61 2.31 -1.29
C LEU A 145 8.52 2.95 -2.34
N ILE A 146 9.40 2.17 -2.99
CA ILE A 146 10.34 2.67 -4.00
C ILE A 146 9.67 2.86 -5.36
N PHE A 147 8.81 1.94 -5.78
CA PHE A 147 8.35 1.87 -7.18
C PHE A 147 6.92 2.37 -7.43
N CYS A 148 6.07 2.42 -6.42
CA CYS A 148 4.63 2.51 -6.63
C CYS A 148 4.04 3.81 -6.06
N SER A 149 4.30 4.08 -4.78
CA SER A 149 3.74 5.22 -4.05
C SER A 149 4.33 5.24 -2.64
N VAL A 150 5.19 6.24 -2.38
CA VAL A 150 5.76 6.50 -1.05
C VAL A 150 4.70 6.49 0.07
N PRO A 151 3.53 7.15 -0.06
CA PRO A 151 2.52 7.13 1.00
C PRO A 151 1.88 5.76 1.23
N ALA A 152 1.63 4.97 0.18
CA ALA A 152 1.12 3.60 0.33
C ALA A 152 2.14 2.68 1.02
N GLY A 153 3.43 2.84 0.68
CA GLY A 153 4.53 2.12 1.31
C GLY A 153 4.70 2.46 2.79
N ILE A 154 4.66 3.75 3.16
CA ILE A 154 4.80 4.20 4.56
C ILE A 154 3.66 3.65 5.43
N ILE A 155 2.41 3.72 4.95
CA ILE A 155 1.24 3.17 5.66
C ILE A 155 1.42 1.67 5.92
N LEU A 156 1.91 0.92 4.92
CA LEU A 156 2.20 -0.51 5.06
C LEU A 156 3.39 -0.82 5.99
N LEU A 157 4.37 0.07 6.09
CA LEU A 157 5.54 -0.07 6.96
C LEU A 157 5.17 0.12 8.44
N PHE A 158 4.20 0.99 8.73
CA PHE A 158 3.65 1.14 10.08
C PHE A 158 2.78 -0.04 10.54
N VAL A 159 2.41 -0.96 9.65
CA VAL A 159 1.98 -2.30 10.07
C VAL A 159 3.21 -3.02 10.60
N LYS A 160 3.44 -2.83 11.90
CA LYS A 160 4.37 -3.62 12.68
C LYS A 160 3.85 -5.05 12.71
N ASP A 161 4.46 -5.89 11.88
CA ASP A 161 4.37 -7.32 12.07
C ASP A 161 5.05 -7.58 13.41
N ASP A 162 4.33 -8.19 14.37
CA ASP A 162 5.03 -8.76 15.51
C ASP A 162 5.87 -9.87 14.89
N GLU A 163 7.15 -9.58 14.73
CA GLU A 163 8.16 -10.61 14.61
C GLU A 163 8.24 -11.25 15.99
N ASP A 164 7.97 -12.55 15.99
CA ASP A 164 8.33 -13.45 17.08
C ASP A 164 9.83 -13.34 17.37
#